data_AF-A0A1B8US87-F1
#
_entry.id   AF-A0A1B8US87-F1
#
_cell.length_a   1.000
_cell.length_b   1.000
_cell.length_c   1.000
_cell.angle_alpha   90.00
_cell.angle_beta   90.00
_cell.angle_gamma   90.00
#
_symmetry.space_group_name_H-M   'P 1'
#
loop_
_entity.id
_entity.type
_entity.pdbx_description
1 polymer ?
#
loop_
_entity_poly.entity_id
_entity_poly.type
_entity_poly.pdbx_seq_one_letter_code
_entity_poly.pdbx_strand_id
1 'polypeptide(L)'
;MSQLDISSLILLGFAGLGIVSGNSTVTIAMVVLLLLRVTNMQSLFPWIEKYGLTVGIIILTIGVMAPIASGKMSIDTIAQSFMNWKSLLAIAVGILVAYLGGRGAQLMTQSPTVVAGLLVGTVLGVALFRGVPVGPLIAAGILSLLLGKS
;
A
#
# COMPACT_ATOMS: atom_id res chain seq x y z
N MET A 1 -2.33 29.84 19.49
CA MET A 1 -1.08 29.63 18.72
C MET A 1 -0.20 28.57 19.38
N SER A 2 -0.75 27.40 19.72
CA SER A 2 -0.08 26.37 20.55
C SER A 2 -0.51 24.95 20.15
N GLN A 3 -0.59 24.74 18.84
CA GLN A 3 -0.76 23.46 18.18
C GLN A 3 0.27 23.43 17.05
N LEU A 4 1.55 23.51 17.40
CA LEU A 4 2.53 22.77 16.60
C LEU A 4 2.20 21.30 16.87
N ASP A 5 1.21 20.85 16.11
CA ASP A 5 0.40 19.67 16.34
C ASP A 5 1.26 18.42 16.41
N ILE A 6 1.03 17.58 17.41
CA ILE A 6 1.63 16.25 17.54
C ILE A 6 1.61 15.48 16.21
N SER A 7 0.56 15.63 15.39
CA SER A 7 0.48 15.06 14.05
C SER A 7 1.58 15.56 13.10
N SER A 8 1.90 16.85 13.12
CA SER A 8 2.98 17.43 12.31
C SER A 8 4.33 16.92 12.80
N LEU A 9 4.53 16.75 14.12
CA LEU A 9 5.73 16.15 14.69
C LEU A 9 5.88 14.67 14.28
N ILE A 10 4.78 13.91 14.27
CA ILE A 10 4.75 12.51 13.82
C ILE A 10 5.09 12.42 12.33
N LEU A 11 4.47 13.26 11.50
CA LEU A 11 4.76 13.33 10.06
C LEU A 11 6.22 13.74 9.79
N LEU A 12 6.77 14.68 10.58
CA LEU A 12 8.17 15.09 10.50
C LEU A 12 9.11 13.94 10.89
N GLY A 13 8.77 13.20 11.94
CA GLY A 13 9.51 11.99 12.35
C GLY A 13 9.50 10.92 11.27
N PHE A 14 8.34 10.66 10.66
CA PHE A 14 8.23 9.71 9.54
C PHE A 14 8.95 10.19 8.27
N ALA A 15 8.94 11.50 7.97
CA ALA A 15 9.73 12.05 6.88
C ALA A 15 11.24 11.90 7.13
N GLY A 16 11.69 12.12 8.37
CA GLY A 16 13.07 11.84 8.79
C GLY A 16 13.43 10.36 8.61
N LEU A 17 12.55 9.44 9.02
CA LEU A 17 12.73 8.00 8.79
C LEU A 17 12.77 7.63 7.31
N GLY A 18 11.97 8.29 6.45
CA GLY A 18 12.00 8.11 5.01
C GLY A 18 13.34 8.51 4.38
N ILE A 19 13.91 9.64 4.82
CA ILE A 19 15.23 10.11 4.40
C ILE A 19 16.33 9.13 4.84
N VAL A 20 16.26 8.65 6.08
CA VAL A 20 17.22 7.66 6.62
C VAL A 20 17.11 6.31 5.91
N SER A 21 15.90 5.89 5.53
CA SER A 21 15.64 4.67 4.75
C SER A 21 16.29 4.70 3.36
N GLY A 22 16.50 5.89 2.80
CA GLY A 22 16.94 6.08 1.42
C GLY A 22 15.89 5.63 0.38
N ASN A 23 14.63 5.47 0.79
CA ASN A 23 13.54 5.10 -0.11
C ASN A 23 12.87 6.37 -0.65
N SER A 24 13.16 6.71 -1.90
CA SER A 24 12.61 7.90 -2.57
C SER A 24 11.08 7.88 -2.63
N THR A 25 10.46 6.71 -2.80
CA THR A 25 9.00 6.57 -2.87
C THR A 25 8.33 6.96 -1.55
N VAL A 26 8.86 6.46 -0.41
CA VAL A 26 8.37 6.82 0.92
C VAL A 26 8.61 8.31 1.19
N THR A 27 9.81 8.79 0.89
CA THR A 27 10.19 10.18 1.13
C THR A 27 9.27 11.14 0.38
N ILE A 28 9.02 10.90 -0.91
CA ILE A 28 8.11 11.71 -1.72
C ILE A 28 6.70 11.70 -1.13
N ALA A 29 6.16 10.53 -0.77
CA ALA A 29 4.82 10.43 -0.19
C ALA A 29 4.70 11.22 1.12
N MET A 30 5.67 11.09 2.03
CA MET A 30 5.65 11.79 3.32
C MET A 30 5.84 13.30 3.16
N VAL A 31 6.71 13.74 2.24
CA VAL A 31 6.92 15.17 1.94
C VAL A 31 5.66 15.79 1.34
N VAL A 32 4.98 15.11 0.41
CA VAL A 32 3.72 15.58 -0.18
C VAL A 32 2.65 15.74 0.90
N LEU A 33 2.50 14.75 1.79
CA LEU A 33 1.55 14.83 2.91
C LEU A 33 1.90 15.98 3.89
N LEU A 34 3.18 16.19 4.18
CA LEU A 34 3.65 17.31 4.98
C LEU A 34 3.34 18.65 4.32
N LEU A 35 3.58 18.80 3.02
CA LEU A 35 3.27 20.03 2.29
C LEU A 35 1.78 20.35 2.33
N LEU A 36 0.91 19.37 2.07
CA LEU A 36 -0.55 19.53 2.15
C LEU A 36 -1.03 19.94 3.56
N ARG A 37 -0.34 19.45 4.59
CA ARG A 37 -0.61 19.83 5.99
C ARG A 37 -0.19 21.28 6.24
N VAL A 38 1.01 21.67 5.81
CA VAL A 38 1.57 23.02 6.02
C VAL A 38 0.76 24.09 5.26
N THR A 39 0.25 23.77 4.07
CA THR A 39 -0.66 24.65 3.32
C THR A 39 -2.09 24.68 3.86
N ASN A 40 -2.36 24.01 4.98
CA ASN A 40 -3.65 23.95 5.68
C ASN A 40 -4.81 23.40 4.81
N MET A 41 -4.50 22.59 3.79
CA MET A 41 -5.47 21.96 2.89
C MET A 41 -6.07 20.69 3.53
N GLN A 42 -6.55 20.79 4.76
CA GLN A 42 -7.08 19.66 5.52
C GLN A 42 -8.31 19.01 4.84
N SER A 43 -9.05 19.79 4.05
CA SER A 43 -10.20 19.32 3.26
C SER A 43 -9.85 18.25 2.20
N LEU A 44 -8.57 18.14 1.81
CA LEU A 44 -8.13 17.14 0.83
C LEU A 44 -7.85 15.77 1.46
N PHE A 45 -7.58 15.69 2.77
CA PHE A 45 -7.26 14.43 3.45
C PHE A 45 -8.37 13.38 3.34
N PRO A 46 -9.66 13.70 3.60
CA PRO A 46 -10.74 12.72 3.44
C PRO A 46 -10.87 12.20 2.00
N TRP A 47 -10.54 13.04 1.01
CA TRP A 47 -10.60 12.65 -0.40
C TRP A 47 -9.44 11.71 -0.76
N ILE A 48 -8.23 12.00 -0.25
CA ILE A 48 -7.04 11.15 -0.40
C ILE A 48 -7.25 9.80 0.29
N GLU A 49 -7.82 9.77 1.49
CA GLU A 49 -8.09 8.53 2.21
C GLU A 49 -9.15 7.68 1.51
N LYS A 50 -10.20 8.31 0.97
CA LYS A 50 -11.30 7.60 0.30
C LYS A 50 -10.93 7.09 -1.10
N TYR A 51 -10.25 7.91 -1.91
CA TYR A 51 -10.00 7.60 -3.32
C TYR A 51 -8.54 7.26 -3.63
N GLY A 52 -7.59 7.64 -2.77
CA GLY A 52 -6.16 7.47 -3.02
C GLY A 52 -5.77 6.00 -3.22
N LEU A 53 -6.31 5.09 -2.40
CA LEU A 53 -6.07 3.66 -2.58
C LEU A 53 -6.67 3.13 -3.88
N THR A 54 -7.92 3.49 -4.20
CA THR A 54 -8.59 3.07 -5.43
C THR A 54 -7.84 3.54 -6.67
N VAL A 55 -7.46 4.83 -6.71
CA VAL A 55 -6.68 5.40 -7.81
C VAL A 55 -5.32 4.71 -7.91
N GLY A 56 -4.64 4.47 -6.79
CA GLY A 56 -3.38 3.74 -6.76
C GLY A 56 -3.47 2.33 -7.33
N ILE A 57 -4.52 1.57 -6.95
CA ILE A 57 -4.76 0.21 -7.48
C ILE A 57 -5.06 0.25 -8.98
N ILE A 58 -5.84 1.23 -9.45
CA ILE A 58 -6.12 1.40 -10.88
C ILE A 58 -4.81 1.65 -11.65
N ILE A 59 -3.98 2.60 -11.19
CA ILE A 59 -2.69 2.91 -11.82
C ILE A 59 -1.77 1.68 -11.82
N LEU A 60 -1.70 0.95 -10.70
CA LEU A 60 -0.92 -0.28 -10.60
C LEU A 60 -1.41 -1.35 -11.60
N THR A 61 -2.72 -1.54 -11.70
CA THR A 61 -3.34 -2.50 -12.62
C THR A 61 -3.03 -2.16 -14.08
N ILE A 62 -3.12 -0.89 -14.44
CA ILE A 62 -2.73 -0.40 -15.78
C ILE A 62 -1.24 -0.71 -16.04
N GLY A 63 -0.36 -0.43 -15.08
CA GLY A 63 1.07 -0.71 -15.21
C GLY A 63 1.38 -2.20 -15.43
N VAL A 64 0.67 -3.09 -14.73
CA VAL A 64 0.81 -4.55 -14.89
C VAL A 64 0.22 -5.05 -16.21
N MET A 65 -0.86 -4.44 -16.71
CA MET A 65 -1.47 -4.81 -18.00
C MET A 65 -0.77 -4.18 -19.22
N ALA A 66 0.04 -3.14 -19.04
CA ALA A 66 0.73 -2.44 -20.11
C ALA A 66 1.59 -3.34 -21.02
N PRO A 67 2.36 -4.34 -20.52
CA PRO A 67 3.10 -5.28 -21.37
C PRO A 67 2.20 -6.07 -22.32
N ILE A 68 1.00 -6.47 -21.85
CA ILE A 68 0.00 -7.18 -22.65
C ILE A 68 -0.55 -6.26 -23.74
N ALA A 69 -0.94 -5.03 -23.36
CA ALA A 69 -1.45 -4.03 -24.31
C ALA A 69 -0.39 -3.61 -25.35
N SER A 70 0.89 -3.60 -24.98
CA SER A 70 2.01 -3.28 -25.88
C SER A 70 2.44 -4.42 -26.80
N GLY A 71 1.77 -5.60 -26.73
CA GLY A 71 2.09 -6.76 -27.55
C GLY A 71 3.40 -7.47 -27.19
N LYS A 72 4.03 -7.12 -26.06
CA LYS A 72 5.28 -7.75 -25.57
C LYS A 72 5.06 -9.16 -25.02
N MET A 73 3.81 -9.51 -24.71
CA MET A 73 3.41 -10.82 -24.22
C MET A 73 2.49 -11.49 -25.24
N SER A 74 2.98 -12.54 -25.91
CA SER A 74 2.22 -13.28 -26.92
C SER A 74 1.20 -14.20 -26.24
N ILE A 75 0.08 -14.48 -26.91
CA ILE A 75 -0.97 -15.38 -26.42
C ILE A 75 -0.41 -16.80 -26.19
N ASP A 76 0.55 -17.23 -27.00
CA ASP A 76 1.24 -18.51 -26.85
C ASP A 76 2.03 -18.62 -25.54
N THR A 77 2.62 -17.50 -25.07
CA THR A 77 3.37 -17.47 -23.80
C THR A 77 2.42 -17.58 -22.60
N ILE A 78 1.21 -17.04 -22.72
CA ILE A 78 0.15 -17.17 -21.71
C ILE A 78 -0.35 -18.62 -21.69
N ALA A 79 -0.63 -19.22 -22.85
CA ALA A 79 -1.10 -20.61 -22.94
C ALA A 79 -0.06 -21.61 -22.39
N GLN A 80 1.23 -21.43 -22.70
CA GLN A 80 2.30 -22.25 -22.15
C GLN A 80 2.47 -22.05 -20.63
N SER A 81 2.15 -20.85 -20.12
CA SER A 81 2.17 -20.59 -18.68
C SER A 81 1.11 -21.42 -17.95
N PHE A 82 -0.03 -21.76 -18.55
CA PHE A 82 -1.00 -22.67 -17.91
C PHE A 82 -0.51 -24.13 -17.82
N MET A 83 0.45 -24.53 -18.65
CA MET A 83 1.03 -25.88 -18.61
C MET A 83 2.22 -26.00 -17.64
N ASN A 84 2.76 -24.87 -17.16
CA ASN A 84 3.93 -24.86 -16.29
C ASN A 84 3.51 -24.87 -14.81
N TRP A 85 3.99 -25.86 -14.05
CA TRP A 85 3.72 -26.00 -12.61
C TRP A 85 4.02 -24.72 -11.80
N LYS A 86 5.08 -23.98 -12.16
CA LYS A 86 5.43 -22.72 -11.49
C LYS A 86 4.37 -21.64 -11.66
N SER A 87 3.76 -21.58 -12.85
CA SER A 87 2.74 -20.60 -13.17
C SER A 87 1.39 -20.98 -12.56
N LEU A 88 1.05 -22.27 -12.50
CA LEU A 88 -0.13 -22.72 -11.75
C LEU A 88 -0.05 -22.34 -10.27
N LEU A 89 1.14 -22.48 -9.68
CA LEU A 89 1.43 -22.06 -8.31
C LEU A 89 1.33 -20.53 -8.16
N ALA A 90 1.82 -19.76 -9.14
CA ALA A 90 1.66 -18.31 -9.18
C ALA A 90 0.18 -17.87 -9.26
N ILE A 91 -0.64 -18.57 -10.04
CA ILE A 91 -2.09 -18.33 -10.13
C ILE A 91 -2.75 -18.61 -8.78
N ALA A 92 -2.44 -19.74 -8.15
CA ALA A 92 -2.98 -20.10 -6.84
C ALA A 92 -2.62 -19.05 -5.76
N VAL A 93 -1.37 -18.60 -5.72
CA VAL A 93 -0.93 -17.53 -4.82
C VAL A 93 -1.63 -16.21 -5.15
N GLY A 94 -1.80 -15.87 -6.43
CA GLY A 94 -2.53 -14.68 -6.87
C GLY A 94 -3.98 -14.66 -6.38
N ILE A 95 -4.68 -15.79 -6.48
CA ILE A 95 -6.05 -15.95 -5.97
C ILE A 95 -6.09 -15.78 -4.44
N LEU A 96 -5.15 -16.39 -3.72
CA LEU A 96 -5.06 -16.24 -2.27
C LEU A 96 -4.80 -14.78 -1.87
N VAL A 97 -3.86 -14.09 -2.52
CA VAL A 97 -3.55 -12.69 -2.20
C VAL A 97 -4.74 -11.77 -2.51
N ALA A 98 -5.46 -12.00 -3.61
CA ALA A 98 -6.67 -11.25 -3.93
C ALA A 98 -7.76 -11.44 -2.85
N TYR A 99 -7.95 -12.67 -2.37
CA TYR A 99 -8.87 -12.96 -1.27
C TYR A 99 -8.46 -12.24 0.03
N LEU A 100 -7.17 -12.24 0.36
CA LEU A 100 -6.64 -11.52 1.53
C LEU A 100 -6.80 -10.01 1.38
N GLY A 101 -6.59 -9.45 0.18
CA GLY A 101 -6.81 -8.03 -0.09
C GLY A 101 -8.25 -7.62 0.19
N GLY A 102 -9.24 -8.42 -0.24
CA GLY A 102 -10.66 -8.20 0.05
C GLY A 102 -10.95 -8.19 1.56
N ARG A 103 -10.42 -9.15 2.31
CA ARG A 103 -10.57 -9.19 3.78
C ARG A 103 -9.86 -8.04 4.48
N GLY A 104 -8.66 -7.68 4.01
CA GLY A 104 -7.88 -6.56 4.52
C GLY A 104 -8.63 -5.24 4.36
N ALA A 105 -9.26 -5.01 3.20
CA ALA A 105 -10.09 -3.82 2.97
C ALA A 105 -11.26 -3.72 3.98
N GLN A 106 -11.91 -4.85 4.25
CA GLN A 106 -12.99 -4.91 5.24
C GLN A 106 -12.46 -4.60 6.66
N LEU A 107 -11.35 -5.21 7.08
CA LEU A 107 -10.73 -4.97 8.38
C LEU A 107 -10.34 -3.50 8.56
N MET A 108 -9.83 -2.87 7.49
CA MET A 108 -9.47 -1.46 7.51
C MET A 108 -10.65 -0.53 7.76
N THR A 109 -11.84 -0.94 7.32
CA THR A 109 -13.08 -0.18 7.52
C THR A 109 -13.66 -0.40 8.92
N GLN A 110 -13.48 -1.61 9.48
CA GLN A 110 -14.04 -2.02 10.77
C GLN A 110 -13.18 -1.59 11.98
N SER A 111 -11.86 -1.45 11.83
CA SER A 111 -10.96 -1.20 12.95
C SER A 111 -9.82 -0.23 12.62
N PRO A 112 -10.08 1.09 12.64
CA PRO A 112 -9.07 2.12 12.35
C PRO A 112 -7.83 2.04 13.24
N THR A 113 -8.00 1.64 14.50
CA THR A 113 -6.89 1.46 15.46
C THR A 113 -5.89 0.41 15.00
N VAL A 114 -6.37 -0.69 14.43
CA VAL A 114 -5.54 -1.77 13.90
C VAL A 114 -4.79 -1.30 12.65
N VAL A 115 -5.45 -0.51 11.80
CA VAL A 115 -4.83 0.11 10.61
C VAL A 115 -3.70 1.05 11.00
N ALA A 116 -3.90 1.88 12.03
CA ALA A 116 -2.86 2.79 12.52
C ALA A 116 -1.62 2.01 12.97
N GLY A 117 -1.79 0.93 13.75
CA GLY A 117 -0.70 0.04 14.13
C GLY A 117 0.02 -0.59 12.93
N LEU A 118 -0.74 -1.01 11.91
CA LEU A 118 -0.19 -1.56 10.67
C LEU A 118 0.61 -0.54 9.86
N LEU A 119 0.14 0.70 9.79
CA LEU A 119 0.85 1.78 9.12
C LEU A 119 2.19 2.06 9.82
N VAL A 120 2.19 2.13 11.16
CA VAL A 120 3.43 2.30 11.92
C VAL A 120 4.39 1.14 11.67
N GLY A 121 3.92 -0.10 11.79
CA GLY A 121 4.77 -1.29 11.58
C GLY A 121 5.31 -1.41 10.16
N THR A 122 4.51 -1.10 9.14
CA THR A 122 4.95 -1.15 7.73
C THR A 122 5.95 -0.04 7.41
N VAL A 123 5.77 1.18 7.93
CA VAL A 123 6.73 2.27 7.73
C VAL A 123 8.04 1.99 8.46
N LEU A 124 7.99 1.47 9.70
CA LEU A 124 9.20 1.04 10.41
C LEU A 124 9.93 -0.09 9.70
N GLY A 125 9.20 -1.10 9.20
CA GLY A 125 9.78 -2.20 8.44
C GLY A 125 10.45 -1.72 7.15
N VAL A 126 9.81 -0.83 6.41
CA VAL A 126 10.41 -0.21 5.22
C VAL A 126 11.64 0.61 5.59
N ALA A 127 11.58 1.39 6.67
CA ALA A 127 12.67 2.23 7.12
C ALA A 127 13.92 1.41 7.50
N LEU A 128 13.73 0.31 8.23
CA LEU A 128 14.83 -0.54 8.74
C LEU A 128 15.37 -1.51 7.68
N PHE A 129 14.50 -2.12 6.88
CA PHE A 129 14.87 -3.17 5.93
C PHE A 129 15.03 -2.67 4.48
N ARG A 130 14.91 -1.35 4.24
CA ARG A 130 14.94 -0.72 2.91
C ARG A 130 13.90 -1.33 1.94
N GLY A 131 12.78 -1.78 2.49
CA GLY A 131 11.68 -2.39 1.73
C GLY A 131 10.92 -1.36 0.88
N VAL A 132 9.89 -1.82 0.15
CA VAL A 132 8.98 -0.94 -0.60
C VAL A 132 7.66 -0.85 0.16
N PRO A 133 7.08 0.36 0.33
CA PRO A 133 5.76 0.51 0.96
C PRO A 133 4.67 -0.06 0.05
N VAL A 134 4.17 -1.25 0.37
CA VAL A 134 3.10 -1.92 -0.41
C VAL A 134 1.69 -1.57 0.10
N GLY A 135 1.60 -0.65 1.05
CA GLY A 135 0.36 -0.23 1.71
C GLY A 135 -0.12 -1.19 2.81
N PRO A 136 -1.05 -0.73 3.67
CA PRO A 136 -1.55 -1.53 4.78
C PRO A 136 -2.47 -2.67 4.35
N LEU A 137 -2.94 -2.71 3.09
CA LEU A 137 -3.95 -3.66 2.61
C LEU A 137 -3.49 -5.12 2.71
N ILE A 138 -2.25 -5.42 2.28
CA ILE A 138 -1.70 -6.78 2.33
C ILE A 138 -1.48 -7.20 3.78
N ALA A 139 -0.88 -6.32 4.59
CA ALA A 139 -0.67 -6.56 6.01
C ALA A 139 -2.01 -6.78 6.74
N ALA A 140 -3.05 -6.01 6.40
CA ALA A 140 -4.39 -6.16 6.94
C ALA A 140 -5.02 -7.48 6.50
N GLY A 141 -4.80 -7.91 5.26
CA GLY A 141 -5.22 -9.21 4.77
C GLY A 141 -4.60 -10.37 5.56
N ILE A 142 -3.30 -10.33 5.81
CA ILE A 142 -2.60 -11.35 6.62
C ILE A 142 -3.09 -11.30 8.06
N LEU A 143 -3.18 -10.11 8.66
CA LEU A 143 -3.66 -9.95 10.03
C LEU A 143 -5.11 -10.42 10.18
N SER A 144 -5.96 -10.23 9.17
CA SER A 144 -7.35 -10.68 9.19
C SER A 144 -7.48 -12.22 9.29
N LEU A 145 -6.47 -12.97 8.81
CA LEU A 145 -6.42 -14.41 9.03
C LEU A 145 -6.07 -14.75 10.48
N LEU A 146 -5.16 -13.98 11.08
CA LEU A 146 -4.67 -14.21 12.44
C LEU A 146 -5.67 -13.80 13.52
N LEU A 147 -6.38 -12.69 13.30
CA LEU A 147 -7.40 -12.19 14.24
C LEU A 147 -8.66 -13.06 14.26
N GLY A 148 -8.86 -13.91 13.25
CA GLY A 148 -10.05 -14.75 13.13
C GLY A 148 -11.32 -13.93 12.88
N LYS A 149 -12.37 -14.61 12.43
CA LYS A 149 -13.70 -14.01 12.25
C LYS A 149 -14.34 -13.91 13.63
N SER A 150 -14.19 -12.79 14.33
CA SER A 150 -15.04 -12.46 15.47
C SER A 150 -16.10 -11.45 15.08
#